data_AF-A0A6A5A447-F1
#
_entry.id   AF-A0A6A5A447-F1
#
_cell.length_a   1.000
_cell.length_b   1.000
_cell.length_c   1.000
_cell.angle_alpha   90.00
_cell.angle_beta   90.00
_cell.angle_gamma   90.00
#
_symmetry.space_group_name_H-M   'P 1'
#
loop_
_entity.id
_entity.type
_entity.pdbx_description
1 polymer ?
#
loop_
_entity_poly.entity_id
_entity_poly.type
_entity_poly.pdbx_seq_one_letter_code
_entity_poly.pdbx_strand_id
1 'polypeptide(L)'
;YKLQRGYHVHYVPGWDCHGLPIEIKALEKLKLPRDKLDPIDIRKHSRALALDAVESQKKDLMRWGVLANWSGGKGTRYLTMDPDYEVRQYDVFKSMVKDGLIVQGYKPVYWSPSSGTALAESELEYQDDHVSSSAYVRFPVKSASAALAAFPNA
;
A
#
# COMPACT_ATOMS: atom_id res chain seq x y z
N TYR A 1 18.92 -23.36 13.57
CA TYR A 1 19.27 -24.55 12.75
C TYR A 1 20.51 -24.36 11.87
N LYS A 2 20.51 -23.49 10.84
CA LYS A 2 21.67 -23.34 9.93
C LYS A 2 22.97 -22.94 10.64
N LEU A 3 22.88 -22.00 11.59
CA LEU A 3 23.97 -21.61 12.49
C LEU A 3 24.59 -22.80 13.24
N GLN A 4 23.76 -23.68 13.80
CA GLN A 4 24.22 -24.90 14.51
C GLN A 4 24.90 -25.92 13.59
N ARG A 5 24.66 -25.82 12.28
CA ARG A 5 25.28 -26.68 11.25
C ARG A 5 26.57 -26.09 10.68
N GLY A 6 27.11 -25.03 11.28
CA GLY A 6 28.34 -24.37 10.84
C GLY A 6 28.19 -23.44 9.63
N TYR A 7 26.95 -23.13 9.21
CA TYR A 7 26.73 -22.15 8.13
C TYR A 7 26.83 -20.73 8.65
N HIS A 8 27.41 -19.85 7.84
CA HIS A 8 27.29 -18.41 8.03
C HIS A 8 25.90 -17.94 7.59
N VAL A 9 25.12 -17.36 8.50
CA VAL A 9 23.77 -16.87 8.24
C VAL A 9 23.73 -15.36 8.38
N HIS A 10 23.45 -14.67 7.28
CA HIS A 10 23.18 -13.23 7.29
C HIS A 10 21.69 -13.00 7.49
N TYR A 11 21.31 -12.62 8.71
CA TYR A 11 19.92 -12.27 9.04
C TYR A 11 19.84 -10.81 9.44
N VAL A 12 19.20 -10.00 8.59
CA VAL A 12 19.04 -8.56 8.77
C VAL A 12 17.54 -8.27 8.88
N PRO A 13 17.03 -7.94 10.09
CA PRO A 13 15.63 -7.56 10.25
C PRO A 13 15.35 -6.25 9.51
N GLY A 14 14.12 -6.08 9.06
CA GLY A 14 13.70 -4.81 8.48
C GLY A 14 12.24 -4.51 8.68
N TRP A 15 11.91 -3.25 8.42
CA TRP A 15 10.57 -2.71 8.61
C TRP A 15 10.11 -1.98 7.37
N ASP A 16 8.84 -2.18 7.06
CA ASP A 16 8.11 -1.34 6.15
C ASP A 16 7.54 -0.13 6.90
N CYS A 17 7.86 1.07 6.41
CA CYS A 17 7.63 2.34 7.10
C CYS A 17 6.74 3.30 6.31
N HIS A 18 6.28 2.90 5.12
CA HIS A 18 5.47 3.74 4.23
C HIS A 18 4.07 3.15 4.02
N GLY A 19 3.25 3.83 3.22
CA GLY A 19 1.96 3.33 2.76
C GLY A 19 0.75 3.91 3.50
N LEU A 20 -0.43 3.60 2.97
CA LEU A 20 -1.69 4.13 3.45
C LEU A 20 -2.01 3.79 4.93
N PRO A 21 -1.72 2.59 5.45
CA PRO A 21 -2.05 2.25 6.84
C PRO A 21 -1.40 3.16 7.88
N ILE A 22 -0.16 3.61 7.65
CA ILE A 22 0.52 4.48 8.61
C ILE A 22 0.04 5.92 8.53
N GLU A 23 -0.32 6.40 7.33
CA GLU A 23 -0.94 7.71 7.16
C GLU A 23 -2.28 7.79 7.88
N ILE A 24 -3.14 6.76 7.74
CA ILE A 24 -4.44 6.69 8.42
C ILE A 24 -4.23 6.71 9.94
N LYS A 25 -3.34 5.86 10.47
CA LYS A 25 -3.04 5.84 11.92
C LYS A 25 -2.46 7.15 12.43
N ALA A 26 -1.64 7.84 11.65
CA ALA A 26 -1.11 9.14 12.00
C ALA A 26 -2.25 10.17 12.13
N LEU A 27 -3.19 10.19 11.18
CA LEU A 27 -4.36 11.06 11.21
C LEU A 27 -5.29 10.75 12.39
N GLU A 28 -5.55 9.46 12.66
CA GLU A 28 -6.36 9.00 13.81
C GLU A 28 -5.76 9.46 15.14
N LYS A 29 -4.43 9.32 15.31
CA LYS A 29 -3.71 9.75 16.52
C LYS A 29 -3.80 11.26 16.74
N LEU A 30 -3.82 12.04 15.65
CA LEU A 30 -3.96 13.49 15.68
C LEU A 30 -5.41 13.95 15.85
N LYS A 31 -6.40 13.06 15.65
CA LYS A 31 -7.84 13.38 15.62
C LYS A 31 -8.16 14.52 14.64
N LEU A 32 -7.41 14.60 13.55
CA LEU A 32 -7.56 15.62 12.52
C LEU A 32 -7.96 14.97 11.19
N PRO A 33 -8.89 15.57 10.44
CA PRO A 33 -9.20 15.10 9.10
C PRO A 33 -8.05 15.45 8.14
N ARG A 34 -7.87 14.63 7.10
CA ARG A 34 -6.74 14.70 6.15
C ARG A 34 -6.64 16.06 5.44
N ASP A 35 -7.79 16.68 5.18
CA ASP A 35 -7.95 17.96 4.48
C ASP A 35 -7.42 19.17 5.26
N LYS A 36 -7.14 19.01 6.55
CA LYS A 36 -6.66 20.10 7.43
C LYS A 36 -5.16 20.08 7.70
N LEU A 37 -4.42 19.11 7.15
CA LEU A 37 -2.98 18.96 7.40
C LEU A 37 -2.17 19.11 6.11
N ASP A 38 -1.06 19.83 6.20
CA ASP A 38 -0.09 19.91 5.11
C ASP A 38 0.54 18.52 4.87
N PRO A 39 0.76 18.11 3.61
CA PRO A 39 1.40 16.82 3.30
C PRO A 39 2.74 16.60 3.99
N ILE A 40 3.52 17.66 4.24
CA ILE A 40 4.80 17.57 4.97
C ILE A 40 4.55 17.16 6.42
N ASP A 41 3.53 17.69 7.05
CA ASP A 41 3.21 17.38 8.44
C ASP A 41 2.68 15.94 8.58
N ILE A 42 1.84 15.49 7.65
CA ILE A 42 1.41 14.08 7.59
C ILE A 42 2.63 13.14 7.51
N ARG A 43 3.60 13.45 6.64
CA ARG A 43 4.84 12.64 6.51
C ARG A 43 5.69 12.66 7.78
N LYS A 44 5.83 13.82 8.43
CA LYS A 44 6.56 13.92 9.71
C LYS A 44 5.92 13.05 10.79
N HIS A 45 4.60 13.15 10.95
CA HIS A 45 3.86 12.35 11.93
C HIS A 45 3.91 10.86 11.61
N SER A 46 3.78 10.48 10.34
CA SER A 46 3.89 9.09 9.89
C SER A 46 5.29 8.52 10.16
N ARG A 47 6.35 9.29 9.87
CA ARG A 47 7.74 8.91 10.17
C ARG A 47 7.97 8.74 11.67
N ALA A 48 7.45 9.64 12.50
CA ALA A 48 7.56 9.51 13.96
C ALA A 48 6.85 8.25 14.46
N LEU A 49 5.63 8.00 13.98
CA LEU A 49 4.88 6.79 14.32
C LEU A 49 5.59 5.51 13.87
N ALA A 50 6.23 5.52 12.70
CA ALA A 50 7.03 4.40 12.21
C ALA A 50 8.20 4.11 13.14
N LEU A 51 8.94 5.14 13.55
CA LEU A 51 10.08 5.01 14.45
C LEU A 51 9.66 4.45 15.82
N ASP A 52 8.55 4.95 16.38
CA ASP A 52 8.00 4.44 17.64
C ASP A 52 7.64 2.94 17.53
N ALA A 53 6.97 2.56 16.43
CA ALA A 53 6.59 1.18 16.16
C ALA A 53 7.79 0.26 15.97
N VAL A 54 8.81 0.72 15.23
CA VAL A 54 10.08 0.00 15.04
C VAL A 54 10.74 -0.31 16.38
N GLU A 55 10.87 0.69 17.26
CA GLU A 55 11.52 0.49 18.56
C GLU A 55 10.71 -0.43 19.48
N SER A 56 9.38 -0.34 19.48
CA SER A 56 8.51 -1.26 20.23
C SER A 56 8.67 -2.70 19.73
N GLN A 57 8.52 -2.91 18.42
CA GLN A 57 8.59 -4.24 17.82
C GLN A 57 9.99 -4.84 17.96
N LYS A 58 11.05 -4.03 17.82
CA LYS A 58 12.43 -4.45 18.05
C LYS A 58 12.59 -5.02 19.48
N LYS A 59 12.07 -4.32 20.50
CA LYS A 59 12.11 -4.79 21.90
C LYS A 59 11.38 -6.13 22.06
N ASP A 60 10.22 -6.28 21.44
CA ASP A 60 9.44 -7.52 21.52
C ASP A 60 10.17 -8.69 20.82
N LEU A 61 10.75 -8.46 19.63
CA LEU A 61 11.55 -9.47 18.92
C LEU A 61 12.78 -9.91 19.73
N MET A 62 13.47 -8.95 20.37
CA MET A 62 14.57 -9.27 21.29
C MET A 62 14.09 -10.11 22.47
N ARG A 63 12.93 -9.76 23.06
CA ARG A 63 12.32 -10.51 24.17
C ARG A 63 11.91 -11.93 23.77
N TRP A 64 11.47 -12.13 22.53
CA TRP A 64 11.13 -13.46 22.00
C TRP A 64 12.34 -14.30 21.59
N GLY A 65 13.56 -13.79 21.78
CA GLY A 65 14.79 -14.52 21.48
C GLY A 65 15.13 -14.58 20.00
N VAL A 66 14.62 -13.65 19.19
CA VAL A 66 15.00 -13.54 17.78
C VAL A 66 16.48 -13.15 17.68
N LEU A 67 17.28 -14.08 17.16
CA LEU A 67 18.71 -13.92 16.97
C LEU A 67 18.98 -13.04 15.75
N ALA A 68 19.26 -11.77 15.98
CA ALA A 68 19.64 -10.77 14.98
C ALA A 68 20.74 -9.86 15.53
N ASN A 69 21.40 -9.10 14.65
CA ASN A 69 22.32 -8.07 15.08
C ASN A 69 21.54 -6.81 15.49
N TRP A 70 21.42 -6.55 16.79
CA TRP A 70 20.64 -5.44 17.34
C TRP A 70 21.47 -4.20 17.69
N SER A 71 22.77 -4.17 17.33
CA SER A 71 23.73 -3.14 17.76
C SER A 71 23.43 -1.73 17.23
N GLY A 72 22.55 -1.59 16.24
CA GLY A 72 22.11 -0.30 15.68
C GLY A 72 23.08 0.29 14.66
N GLY A 73 24.18 -0.41 14.32
CA GLY A 73 25.10 0.00 13.25
C GLY A 73 24.48 -0.09 11.85
N LYS A 74 25.13 0.51 10.85
CA LYS A 74 24.73 0.38 9.44
C LYS A 74 24.76 -1.09 9.01
N GLY A 75 23.72 -1.53 8.30
CA GLY A 75 23.58 -2.92 7.83
C GLY A 75 23.07 -3.92 8.87
N THR A 76 22.75 -3.48 10.09
CA THR A 76 22.19 -4.34 11.14
C THR A 76 20.67 -4.45 11.06
N ARG A 77 20.03 -3.49 10.37
CA ARG A 77 18.63 -3.48 9.98
C ARG A 77 18.45 -2.70 8.69
N TYR A 78 17.27 -2.81 8.07
CA TYR A 78 16.84 -1.88 7.02
C TYR A 78 15.47 -1.28 7.33
N LEU A 79 15.29 0.01 7.06
CA LEU A 79 13.98 0.64 7.02
C LEU A 79 13.69 1.10 5.59
N THR A 80 12.46 0.93 5.12
CA THR A 80 12.09 1.43 3.78
C THR A 80 12.12 2.96 3.68
N MET A 81 12.10 3.67 4.82
CA MET A 81 12.25 5.13 4.92
C MET A 81 13.69 5.63 5.11
N ASP A 82 14.68 4.74 5.09
CA ASP A 82 16.09 5.15 5.12
C ASP A 82 16.49 5.70 3.75
N PRO A 83 17.23 6.83 3.67
CA PRO A 83 17.59 7.44 2.38
C PRO A 83 18.31 6.49 1.42
N ASP A 84 19.22 5.66 1.93
CA ASP A 84 19.93 4.65 1.12
C ASP A 84 18.96 3.62 0.49
N TYR A 85 17.83 3.32 1.14
CA TYR A 85 16.81 2.42 0.62
C TYR A 85 15.97 3.11 -0.46
N GLU A 86 15.52 4.33 -0.19
CA GLU A 86 14.73 5.15 -1.12
C GLU A 86 15.50 5.44 -2.42
N VAL A 87 16.81 5.71 -2.33
CA VAL A 87 17.68 5.88 -3.51
C VAL A 87 17.74 4.61 -4.35
N ARG A 88 17.88 3.42 -3.72
CA ARG A 88 17.87 2.15 -4.46
C ARG A 88 16.52 1.89 -5.13
N GLN A 89 15.41 2.21 -4.47
CA GLN A 89 14.08 2.12 -5.06
C GLN A 89 13.95 3.05 -6.28
N TYR A 90 14.45 4.28 -6.17
CA TYR A 90 14.50 5.22 -7.28
C TYR A 90 15.33 4.71 -8.46
N ASP A 91 16.49 4.11 -8.22
CA ASP A 91 17.33 3.57 -9.28
C ASP A 91 16.65 2.43 -10.06
N VAL A 92 15.92 1.55 -9.36
CA VAL A 92 15.12 0.50 -10.00
C VAL A 92 14.03 1.12 -10.87
N PHE A 93 13.25 2.06 -10.33
CA PHE A 93 12.21 2.77 -11.09
C PHE A 93 12.79 3.46 -12.32
N LYS A 94 13.92 4.14 -12.16
CA LYS A 94 14.65 4.82 -13.24
C LYS A 94 15.08 3.85 -14.33
N SER A 95 15.54 2.64 -13.98
CA SER A 95 15.85 1.60 -14.98
C SER A 95 14.60 1.19 -15.75
N MET A 96 13.49 0.90 -15.04
CA MET A 96 12.23 0.50 -15.67
C MET A 96 11.69 1.56 -16.63
N VAL A 97 11.85 2.85 -16.29
CA VAL A 97 11.50 3.96 -17.18
C VAL A 97 12.39 3.96 -18.43
N LYS A 98 13.72 3.81 -18.27
CA LYS A 98 14.66 3.75 -19.41
C LYS A 98 14.38 2.58 -20.34
N ASP A 99 13.95 1.46 -19.78
CA ASP A 99 13.63 0.23 -20.52
C ASP A 99 12.24 0.27 -21.17
N GLY A 100 11.49 1.37 -21.01
CA GLY A 100 10.16 1.55 -21.60
C GLY A 100 9.04 0.75 -20.92
N LEU A 101 9.26 0.28 -19.68
CA LEU A 101 8.31 -0.52 -18.92
C LEU A 101 7.28 0.32 -18.14
N ILE A 102 7.51 1.62 -18.02
CA ILE A 102 6.63 2.55 -17.32
C ILE A 102 5.94 3.47 -18.33
N VAL A 103 4.61 3.46 -18.33
CA VAL A 103 3.77 4.30 -19.19
C VAL A 103 2.74 5.05 -18.36
N GLN A 104 2.34 6.23 -18.83
CA GLN A 104 1.25 7.01 -18.25
C GLN A 104 0.02 6.95 -19.16
N GLY A 105 -1.15 6.70 -18.58
CA GLY A 105 -2.41 6.66 -19.30
C GLY A 105 -3.61 6.71 -18.36
N TYR A 106 -4.81 6.75 -18.94
CA TYR A 106 -6.07 6.71 -18.20
C TYR A 106 -6.60 5.29 -18.17
N LYS A 107 -6.86 4.77 -16.97
CA LYS A 107 -7.46 3.46 -16.73
C LYS A 107 -8.49 3.61 -15.62
N PRO A 108 -9.67 2.96 -15.70
CA PRO A 108 -10.53 2.80 -14.53
C PRO A 108 -9.74 2.14 -13.41
N VAL A 109 -9.79 2.73 -12.21
CA VAL A 109 -9.10 2.24 -11.02
C VAL A 109 -10.09 2.08 -9.89
N TYR A 110 -9.78 1.18 -8.96
CA TYR A 110 -10.45 1.17 -7.66
C TYR A 110 -10.10 2.47 -6.94
N TRP A 111 -11.12 3.22 -6.53
CA TRP A 111 -10.96 4.49 -5.85
C TRP A 111 -11.61 4.39 -4.48
N SER A 112 -10.87 4.76 -3.43
CA SER A 112 -11.41 4.84 -2.09
C SER A 112 -11.80 6.29 -1.77
N PRO A 113 -13.09 6.59 -1.58
CA PRO A 113 -13.54 7.93 -1.20
C PRO A 113 -13.05 8.33 0.20
N SER A 114 -12.81 7.36 1.09
CA SER A 114 -12.38 7.62 2.47
C SER A 114 -10.90 8.00 2.56
N SER A 115 -10.04 7.38 1.75
CA SER A 115 -8.60 7.70 1.71
C SER A 115 -8.24 8.73 0.62
N GLY A 116 -9.13 8.97 -0.34
CA GLY A 116 -8.92 9.92 -1.43
C GLY A 116 -7.80 9.52 -2.38
N THR A 117 -7.61 8.22 -2.60
CA THR A 117 -6.56 7.68 -3.48
C THR A 117 -7.06 6.44 -4.23
N ALA A 118 -6.39 6.16 -5.35
CA ALA A 118 -6.52 4.88 -6.04
C ALA A 118 -5.93 3.76 -5.16
N LEU A 119 -6.54 2.58 -5.23
CA LEU A 119 -6.11 1.36 -4.54
C LEU A 119 -5.69 0.30 -5.55
N ALA A 120 -4.69 -0.50 -5.18
CA ALA A 120 -4.37 -1.73 -5.88
C ALA A 120 -5.38 -2.83 -5.52
N GLU A 121 -5.57 -3.80 -6.41
CA GLU A 121 -6.47 -4.94 -6.16
C GLU A 121 -6.08 -5.72 -4.89
N SER A 122 -4.78 -5.84 -4.62
CA SER A 122 -4.26 -6.48 -3.40
C SER A 122 -4.54 -5.71 -2.11
N GLU A 123 -5.02 -4.46 -2.21
CA GLU A 123 -5.40 -3.63 -1.05
C GLU A 123 -6.91 -3.70 -0.78
N LEU A 124 -7.68 -4.44 -1.59
CA LEU A 124 -9.12 -4.59 -1.42
C LEU A 124 -9.47 -5.76 -0.50
N GLU A 125 -10.48 -5.55 0.32
CA GLU A 125 -11.16 -6.58 1.10
C GLU A 125 -12.63 -6.60 0.68
N TYR A 126 -13.16 -7.79 0.39
CA TYR A 126 -14.56 -7.97 0.01
C TYR A 126 -15.41 -8.27 1.25
N GLN A 127 -16.55 -7.59 1.34
CA GLN A 127 -17.56 -7.82 2.36
C GLN A 127 -18.79 -8.45 1.70
N ASP A 128 -19.00 -9.74 1.93
CA ASP A 128 -20.04 -10.54 1.27
C ASP A 128 -21.46 -10.17 1.71
N ASP A 129 -21.61 -9.44 2.82
CA ASP A 129 -22.89 -8.99 3.37
C ASP A 129 -23.37 -7.66 2.77
N HIS A 130 -22.61 -7.06 1.85
CA HIS A 130 -23.03 -5.83 1.18
C HIS A 130 -24.23 -6.07 0.26
N VAL A 131 -25.38 -5.50 0.61
CA VAL A 131 -26.59 -5.52 -0.23
C VAL A 131 -26.72 -4.20 -0.98
N SER A 132 -26.66 -4.25 -2.31
CA SER A 132 -26.90 -3.09 -3.18
C SER A 132 -28.35 -3.02 -3.65
N SER A 133 -28.90 -1.80 -3.72
CA SER A 133 -30.18 -1.56 -4.37
C SER A 133 -30.06 -1.76 -5.88
N SER A 134 -30.94 -2.58 -6.47
CA SER A 134 -31.02 -2.78 -7.92
C SER A 134 -32.30 -2.14 -8.49
N ALA A 135 -32.22 -1.64 -9.72
CA ALA A 135 -33.35 -1.03 -10.42
C ALA A 135 -33.37 -1.45 -11.89
N TYR A 136 -34.57 -1.60 -12.45
CA TYR A 136 -34.77 -1.85 -13.88
C TYR A 136 -35.13 -0.55 -14.57
N VAL A 137 -34.29 -0.13 -15.52
CA VAL A 137 -34.49 1.12 -16.29
C VAL A 137 -34.76 0.79 -17.75
N ARG A 138 -35.94 1.20 -18.25
CA ARG A 138 -36.31 1.04 -19.67
C ARG A 138 -35.78 2.23 -20.46
N PHE A 139 -35.14 1.96 -21.59
CA PHE A 139 -34.72 2.97 -22.56
C PHE A 139 -35.54 2.84 -23.84
N PRO A 140 -36.10 3.93 -24.39
CA PRO A 140 -36.83 3.87 -25.65
C PRO A 140 -35.90 3.56 -26.82
N VAL A 141 -36.29 2.61 -27.66
CA VAL A 141 -35.56 2.26 -28.88
C VAL A 141 -35.88 3.29 -29.95
N LYS A 142 -34.87 4.05 -30.41
CA LYS A 142 -35.03 5.03 -31.50
C LYS A 142 -34.95 4.41 -32.89
N SER A 143 -34.17 3.33 -33.04
CA SER A 143 -34.03 2.56 -34.28
C SER A 143 -33.81 1.10 -33.94
N ALA A 144 -34.67 0.21 -34.43
CA ALA A 144 -34.49 -1.22 -34.26
C ALA A 144 -33.40 -1.75 -35.20
N SER A 145 -32.49 -2.56 -34.68
CA SER A 145 -31.62 -3.38 -35.54
C SER A 145 -32.44 -4.49 -36.19
N ALA A 146 -31.98 -5.03 -37.32
CA ALA A 146 -32.66 -6.15 -37.98
C ALA A 146 -32.83 -7.38 -37.04
N ALA A 147 -31.86 -7.60 -36.14
CA ALA A 147 -31.94 -8.65 -35.13
C ALA A 147 -33.06 -8.41 -34.11
N LEU A 148 -33.31 -7.16 -33.72
CA LEU A 148 -34.39 -6.82 -32.80
C LEU A 148 -35.77 -6.92 -33.47
N ALA A 149 -35.87 -6.56 -34.75
CA ALA A 149 -37.12 -6.65 -35.53
C ALA A 149 -37.60 -8.08 -35.77
N ALA A 150 -36.70 -9.07 -35.67
CA ALA A 150 -37.04 -10.49 -35.78
C ALA A 150 -37.68 -11.07 -34.50
N PHE A 151 -37.68 -10.32 -33.38
CA PHE A 151 -38.36 -10.76 -32.16
C PHE A 151 -39.85 -10.39 -32.20
N PRO A 152 -40.76 -11.37 -32.07
CA PRO A 152 -42.19 -11.18 -32.32
C PRO A 152 -42.93 -10.28 -31.29
N ASN A 153 -42.24 -9.81 -30.25
CA ASN A 153 -42.79 -8.97 -29.18
C ASN A 153 -41.92 -7.72 -28.88
N ALA A 154 -41.12 -7.25 -29.84
CA ALA A 154 -40.30 -6.04 -29.70
C ALA A 154 -41.13 -4.75 -29.83
#